data_AF-A0A3D2L0Z6-F1
#
_entry.id   AF-A0A3D2L0Z6-F1
#
_cell.length_a   1.000
_cell.length_b   1.000
_cell.length_c   1.000
_cell.angle_alpha   90.00
_cell.angle_beta   90.00
_cell.angle_gamma   90.00
#
_symmetry.space_group_name_H-M   'P 1'
#
loop_
_entity.id
_entity.type
_entity.pdbx_description
1 polymer ?
#
loop_
_entity_poly.entity_id
_entity_poly.type
_entity_poly.pdbx_seq_one_letter_code
_entity_poly.pdbx_strand_id
1 'polypeptide(L)'
;NTWYWGSASGLVKGRPFGFNIGYGFGDTSAASENMLFVDGKAHKLDHVTFHMPEGAPDSALWKFTSNDNRFEMDFAPIINRHQTTDLGILKTAQDQVFGLFSGRVILDDGSQMTVKDLPGFAEEVRNRW
;
A
#
# COMPACT_ATOMS: atom_id res chain seq x y z
N ASN A 1 -15.54 10.59 2.68
CA ASN A 1 -14.98 9.31 2.20
C ASN A 1 -13.52 9.23 2.59
N THR A 2 -13.04 8.06 3.02
CA THR A 2 -11.60 7.82 3.25
C THR A 2 -11.18 6.58 2.48
N TRP A 3 -10.14 6.71 1.68
CA TRP A 3 -9.55 5.59 0.96
C TRP A 3 -8.04 5.63 1.06
N TYR A 4 -7.44 4.48 0.81
CA TYR A 4 -6.03 4.27 0.96
C TYR A 4 -5.46 3.56 -0.26
N TRP A 5 -4.20 3.87 -0.55
CA TRP A 5 -3.48 3.30 -1.69
C TRP A 5 -2.00 3.22 -1.40
N GLY A 6 -1.32 2.24 -1.98
CA GLY A 6 0.12 2.08 -1.85
C GLY A 6 0.71 1.34 -3.02
N SER A 7 1.95 1.68 -3.36
CA SER A 7 2.67 1.03 -4.44
C SER A 7 4.18 1.11 -4.23
N ALA A 8 4.86 0.07 -4.70
CA ALA A 8 6.31 0.01 -4.73
C ALA A 8 6.76 -0.84 -5.92
N SER A 9 7.94 -0.55 -6.46
CA SER A 9 8.55 -1.33 -7.53
C SER A 9 10.07 -1.21 -7.49
N GLY A 10 10.78 -2.27 -7.86
CA GLY A 10 12.23 -2.27 -7.91
C GLY A 10 12.79 -3.68 -8.13
N LEU A 11 14.03 -3.88 -7.66
CA LEU A 11 14.67 -5.20 -7.67
C LEU A 11 14.68 -5.78 -6.26
N VAL A 12 14.07 -6.95 -6.09
CA VAL A 12 14.14 -7.73 -4.84
C VAL A 12 15.00 -8.95 -5.10
N LYS A 13 16.15 -9.03 -4.43
CA LYS A 13 17.18 -10.07 -4.68
C LYS A 13 17.56 -10.18 -6.16
N GLY A 14 17.63 -9.05 -6.86
CA GLY A 14 17.98 -8.98 -8.29
C GLY A 14 16.84 -9.30 -9.27
N ARG A 15 15.63 -9.60 -8.77
CA ARG A 15 14.45 -9.90 -9.60
C ARG A 15 13.51 -8.70 -9.69
N PRO A 16 12.98 -8.36 -10.88
CA PRO A 16 11.90 -7.40 -11.03
C PRO A 16 10.71 -7.74 -10.12
N PHE A 17 10.37 -6.81 -9.24
CA PHE A 17 9.31 -6.96 -8.25
C PHE A 17 8.53 -5.66 -8.12
N GLY A 18 7.22 -5.74 -7.95
CA GLY A 18 6.40 -4.60 -7.59
C GLY A 18 5.00 -4.99 -7.13
N PHE A 19 4.26 -4.01 -6.63
CA PHE A 19 2.88 -4.21 -6.22
C PHE A 19 2.06 -2.94 -6.29
N ASN A 20 0.75 -3.13 -6.35
CA ASN A 20 -0.27 -2.11 -6.18
C ASN A 20 -1.29 -2.63 -5.15
N ILE A 21 -1.60 -1.83 -4.14
CA ILE A 21 -2.56 -2.18 -3.09
C ILE A 21 -3.46 -0.99 -2.77
N GLY A 22 -4.72 -1.24 -2.44
CA GLY A 22 -5.64 -0.23 -1.94
C GLY A 22 -6.77 -0.81 -1.10
N TYR A 23 -7.47 0.11 -0.43
CA TYR A 23 -8.48 -0.19 0.58
C TYR A 23 -9.45 0.99 0.74
N GLY A 24 -10.73 0.70 0.97
CA GLY A 24 -11.73 1.71 1.31
C GLY A 24 -12.34 2.50 0.14
N PHE A 25 -12.13 2.10 -1.12
CA PHE A 25 -12.85 2.68 -2.26
C PHE A 25 -13.38 1.62 -3.24
N GLY A 26 -14.45 1.99 -3.96
CA GLY A 26 -15.08 1.14 -4.97
C GLY A 26 -15.95 0.02 -4.40
N ASP A 27 -16.64 -0.68 -5.30
CA ASP A 27 -17.28 -1.96 -5.00
C ASP A 27 -16.25 -3.07 -5.24
N THR A 28 -15.77 -3.67 -4.15
CA THR A 28 -14.77 -4.74 -4.19
C THR A 28 -15.38 -6.13 -4.03
N SER A 29 -16.71 -6.26 -4.13
CA SER A 29 -17.40 -7.55 -3.97
C SER A 29 -17.00 -8.60 -5.01
N ALA A 30 -16.61 -8.17 -6.21
CA ALA A 30 -16.16 -9.05 -7.28
C ALA A 30 -14.63 -9.16 -7.38
N ALA A 31 -13.91 -8.05 -7.22
CA ALA A 31 -12.45 -7.99 -7.23
C ALA A 31 -11.93 -6.68 -6.64
N SER A 32 -10.74 -6.73 -6.05
CA SER A 32 -9.94 -5.55 -5.67
C SER A 32 -8.91 -5.18 -6.74
N GLU A 33 -8.27 -4.03 -6.59
CA GLU A 33 -7.11 -3.54 -7.34
C GLU A 33 -5.76 -4.14 -6.87
N ASN A 34 -5.79 -4.97 -5.81
CA ASN A 34 -4.59 -5.49 -5.14
C ASN A 34 -3.85 -6.51 -6.02
N MET A 35 -2.55 -6.29 -6.23
CA MET A 35 -1.76 -7.05 -7.21
C MET A 35 -0.28 -7.08 -6.86
N LEU A 36 0.36 -8.23 -7.04
CA LEU A 36 1.82 -8.37 -7.08
C LEU A 36 2.29 -8.60 -8.52
N PHE A 37 3.50 -8.14 -8.83
CA PHE A 37 4.19 -8.38 -10.08
C PHE A 37 5.60 -8.92 -9.81
N VAL A 38 5.92 -10.08 -10.37
CA VAL A 38 7.24 -10.71 -10.23
C VAL A 38 7.69 -11.25 -11.58
N ASP A 39 8.88 -10.85 -12.05
CA ASP A 39 9.45 -11.29 -13.33
C ASP A 39 8.47 -11.17 -14.52
N GLY A 40 7.68 -10.10 -14.55
CA GLY A 40 6.68 -9.85 -15.59
C GLY A 40 5.37 -10.63 -15.46
N LYS A 41 5.21 -11.44 -14.40
CA LYS A 41 3.97 -12.16 -14.08
C LYS A 41 3.17 -11.42 -13.00
N ALA A 42 1.87 -11.26 -13.25
CA ALA A 42 0.93 -10.72 -12.28
C ALA A 42 0.36 -11.84 -11.38
N HIS A 43 0.23 -11.55 -10.09
CA HIS A 43 -0.27 -12.48 -9.06
C HIS A 43 -1.36 -11.80 -8.22
N LYS A 44 -2.60 -12.27 -8.35
CA LYS A 44 -3.78 -11.67 -7.68
C LYS A 44 -3.72 -11.83 -6.18
N LEU A 45 -3.82 -10.69 -5.51
CA LEU A 45 -4.11 -10.60 -4.09
C LEU A 45 -5.61 -10.37 -3.92
N ASP A 46 -6.14 -10.94 -2.86
CA ASP A 46 -7.52 -10.73 -2.44
C ASP A 46 -7.67 -9.35 -1.74
N HIS A 47 -8.21 -9.31 -0.51
CA HIS A 47 -8.41 -8.07 0.23
C HIS A 47 -7.18 -7.75 1.08
N VAL A 48 -6.67 -6.52 0.96
CA VAL A 48 -5.56 -5.99 1.77
C VAL A 48 -6.11 -4.98 2.76
N THR A 49 -5.70 -5.10 4.01
CA THR A 49 -6.03 -4.18 5.11
C THR A 49 -4.81 -3.35 5.45
N PHE A 50 -5.01 -2.03 5.58
CA PHE A 50 -3.98 -1.11 6.05
C PHE A 50 -4.20 -0.87 7.55
N HIS A 51 -3.19 -1.19 8.34
CA HIS A 51 -3.14 -0.98 9.79
C HIS A 51 -2.30 0.27 10.04
N MET A 52 -2.98 1.40 10.07
CA MET A 52 -2.38 2.71 10.26
C MET A 52 -1.99 2.91 11.73
N PRO A 53 -0.89 3.65 12.01
CA PRO A 53 -0.58 4.05 13.36
C PRO A 53 -1.61 5.04 13.92
N GLU A 54 -1.72 5.11 15.25
CA GLU A 54 -2.47 6.17 15.89
C GLU A 54 -1.74 7.52 15.71
N GLY A 55 -2.50 8.59 15.44
CA GLY A 55 -1.96 9.94 15.29
C GLY A 55 -1.65 10.35 13.85
N ALA A 56 -0.54 11.06 13.64
CA ALA A 56 -0.12 11.51 12.31
C ALA A 56 0.33 10.31 11.45
N PRO A 57 0.08 10.31 10.12
CA PRO A 57 0.42 9.18 9.27
C PRO A 57 1.90 8.78 9.33
N ASP A 58 2.84 9.70 9.54
CA ASP A 58 4.27 9.42 9.64
C ASP A 58 4.79 9.17 11.07
N SER A 59 3.90 9.02 12.05
CA SER A 59 4.28 8.89 13.47
C SER A 59 4.91 7.53 13.83
N ALA A 60 4.59 6.48 13.07
CA ALA A 60 5.06 5.11 13.31
C ALA A 60 4.94 4.24 12.05
N LEU A 61 5.37 2.98 12.16
CA LEU A 61 5.27 1.99 11.09
C LEU A 61 3.82 1.72 10.71
N TRP A 62 3.56 1.55 9.42
CA TRP A 62 2.28 1.05 8.95
C TRP A 62 2.44 -0.45 8.74
N LYS A 63 1.37 -1.19 9.00
CA LYS A 63 1.33 -2.61 8.72
C LYS A 63 0.28 -2.91 7.67
N PHE A 64 0.56 -3.89 6.82
CA PHE A 64 -0.32 -4.32 5.74
C PHE A 64 -0.50 -5.84 5.84
N THR A 65 -1.74 -6.30 5.79
CA THR A 65 -2.04 -7.73 5.76
C THR A 65 -3.11 -8.01 4.72
N SER A 66 -2.97 -9.13 4.03
CA SER A 66 -4.03 -9.68 3.17
C SER A 66 -4.80 -10.77 3.90
N ASN A 67 -6.08 -10.94 3.58
CA ASN A 67 -6.93 -12.00 4.15
C ASN A 67 -6.53 -13.41 3.67
N ASP A 68 -5.82 -13.51 2.55
CA ASP A 68 -5.26 -14.76 2.01
C ASP A 68 -3.85 -15.08 2.54
N ASN A 69 -3.30 -14.23 3.44
CA ASN A 69 -1.96 -14.35 4.03
C ASN A 69 -0.79 -14.31 3.02
N ARG A 70 -1.02 -13.75 1.82
CA ARG A 70 -0.02 -13.69 0.74
C ARG A 70 0.73 -12.37 0.64
N PHE A 71 0.34 -11.38 1.41
CA PHE A 71 0.92 -10.05 1.50
C PHE A 71 0.96 -9.63 2.96
N GLU A 72 2.17 -9.59 3.53
CA GLU A 72 2.44 -9.06 4.86
C GLU A 72 3.63 -8.11 4.78
N MET A 73 3.39 -6.82 5.02
CA MET A 73 4.42 -5.79 4.92
C MET A 73 4.35 -4.84 6.10
N ASP A 74 5.52 -4.34 6.48
CA ASP A 74 5.69 -3.14 7.26
C ASP A 74 6.20 -2.03 6.33
N PHE A 75 5.73 -0.81 6.56
CA PHE A 75 6.19 0.39 5.87
C PHE A 75 6.79 1.35 6.89
N ALA A 76 8.04 1.75 6.64
CA ALA A 76 8.75 2.75 7.41
C ALA A 76 8.68 4.11 6.68
N PRO A 77 7.86 5.06 7.17
CA PRO A 77 7.82 6.42 6.63
C PRO A 77 9.20 7.09 6.65
N ILE A 78 9.53 7.83 5.59
CA ILE A 78 10.71 8.70 5.52
C ILE A 78 10.30 10.15 5.29
N ILE A 79 9.41 10.40 4.33
CA ILE A 79 8.94 11.75 3.99
C ILE A 79 7.42 11.72 3.88
N ASN A 80 6.72 12.57 4.64
CA ASN A 80 5.31 12.84 4.41
C ASN A 80 5.14 14.07 3.51
N ARG A 81 4.57 13.89 2.32
CA ARG A 81 4.09 14.98 1.48
C ARG A 81 2.62 15.23 1.80
N HIS A 82 2.37 16.14 2.72
CA HIS A 82 1.02 16.58 3.07
C HIS A 82 0.52 17.65 2.08
N GLN A 83 -0.60 17.42 1.42
CA GLN A 83 -1.28 18.40 0.59
C GLN A 83 -2.73 18.60 1.07
N THR A 84 -3.04 19.82 1.51
CA THR A 84 -4.42 20.24 1.78
C THR A 84 -4.88 21.13 0.63
N THR A 85 -6.03 20.83 0.04
CA THR A 85 -6.72 21.73 -0.90
C THR A 85 -8.03 22.19 -0.26
N ASP A 86 -8.17 23.50 -0.12
CA ASP A 86 -9.36 24.16 0.41
C ASP A 86 -9.96 25.06 -0.67
N LEU A 87 -11.10 24.64 -1.22
CA LEU A 87 -11.87 25.41 -2.23
C LEU A 87 -13.24 25.81 -1.65
N GLY A 88 -13.32 26.08 -0.34
CA GLY A 88 -14.55 26.45 0.35
C GLY A 88 -15.38 25.25 0.76
N ILE A 89 -16.32 24.81 -0.08
CA ILE A 89 -17.23 23.68 0.23
C ILE A 89 -16.50 22.33 0.09
N LEU A 90 -15.45 22.28 -0.74
CA LEU A 90 -14.64 21.09 -0.97
C LEU A 90 -13.34 21.20 -0.18
N LYS A 91 -13.14 20.24 0.74
CA LYS A 91 -11.88 20.08 1.45
C LYS A 91 -11.32 18.68 1.22
N THR A 92 -10.15 18.63 0.59
CA THR A 92 -9.38 17.39 0.43
C THR A 92 -8.10 17.49 1.24
N ALA A 93 -7.83 16.47 2.03
CA ALA A 93 -6.54 16.26 2.68
C ALA A 93 -5.96 14.97 2.14
N GLN A 94 -4.76 15.06 1.56
CA GLN A 94 -4.01 13.94 1.03
C GLN A 94 -2.66 13.90 1.74
N ASP A 95 -2.43 12.81 2.45
CA ASP A 95 -1.15 12.47 3.02
C ASP A 95 -0.52 11.41 2.11
N GLN A 96 0.44 11.81 1.28
CA GLN A 96 1.23 10.89 0.47
C GLN A 96 2.57 10.67 1.17
N VAL A 97 2.74 9.51 1.79
CA VAL A 97 3.93 9.17 2.56
C VAL A 97 4.85 8.31 1.72
N PHE A 98 6.10 8.73 1.58
CA PHE A 98 7.18 7.98 0.93
C PHE A 98 8.05 7.31 1.98
N GLY A 99 8.45 6.07 1.73
CA GLY A 99 9.14 5.26 2.71
C GLY A 99 9.65 3.94 2.15
N LEU A 100 9.92 2.99 3.05
CA LEU A 100 10.49 1.69 2.73
C LEU A 100 9.58 0.56 3.16
N PHE A 101 9.28 -0.36 2.25
CA PHE A 101 8.54 -1.59 2.53
C PHE A 101 9.48 -2.76 2.84
N SER A 102 9.16 -3.49 3.90
CA SER A 102 9.85 -4.71 4.32
C SER A 102 8.84 -5.76 4.77
N GLY A 103 9.02 -7.02 4.38
CA GLY A 103 8.06 -8.07 4.73
C GLY A 103 8.15 -9.30 3.83
N ARG A 104 7.02 -9.99 3.66
CA ARG A 104 6.93 -11.22 2.86
C ARG A 104 5.73 -11.21 1.93
N VAL A 105 5.90 -11.88 0.80
CA VAL A 105 4.80 -12.22 -0.11
C VAL A 105 4.81 -13.71 -0.47
N ILE A 106 3.65 -14.22 -0.88
CA ILE A 106 3.47 -15.58 -1.41
C ILE A 106 2.88 -15.48 -2.83
N LEU A 107 3.55 -16.09 -3.81
CA LEU A 107 3.12 -16.11 -5.21
C LEU A 107 2.07 -17.20 -5.45
N ASP A 108 1.44 -17.23 -6.63
CA ASP A 108 0.35 -18.18 -6.92
C ASP A 108 0.82 -19.65 -6.90
N ASP A 109 2.12 -19.89 -7.08
CA ASP A 109 2.73 -21.23 -6.99
C ASP A 109 3.12 -21.62 -5.54
N GLY A 110 2.80 -20.77 -4.56
CA GLY A 110 3.14 -20.96 -3.16
C GLY A 110 4.56 -20.55 -2.79
N SER A 111 5.39 -20.09 -3.74
CA SER A 111 6.74 -19.63 -3.44
C SER A 111 6.70 -18.34 -2.61
N GLN A 112 7.58 -18.25 -1.62
CA GLN A 112 7.69 -17.08 -0.75
C GLN A 112 8.85 -16.18 -1.18
N MET A 113 8.63 -14.87 -1.13
CA MET A 113 9.68 -13.87 -1.33
C MET A 113 9.73 -12.90 -0.15
N THR A 114 10.94 -12.63 0.34
CA THR A 114 11.20 -11.60 1.35
C THR A 114 11.57 -10.31 0.65
N VAL A 115 10.84 -9.24 0.98
CA VAL A 115 11.11 -7.88 0.55
C VAL A 115 11.82 -7.16 1.70
N LYS A 116 12.86 -6.40 1.39
CA LYS A 116 13.60 -5.63 2.39
C LYS A 116 13.93 -4.27 1.81
N ASP A 117 13.57 -3.23 2.55
CA ASP A 117 13.89 -1.83 2.30
C ASP A 117 13.56 -1.38 0.88
N LEU A 118 12.41 -1.83 0.35
CA LEU A 118 11.96 -1.49 -1.00
C LEU A 118 11.31 -0.10 -0.99
N PRO A 119 11.85 0.89 -1.72
CA PRO A 119 11.25 2.22 -1.79
C PRO A 119 9.86 2.20 -2.44
N GLY A 120 8.94 2.96 -1.86
CA GLY A 120 7.59 3.12 -2.36
C GLY A 120 6.86 4.23 -1.63
N PHE A 121 5.54 4.26 -1.82
CA PHE A 121 4.66 5.18 -1.11
C PHE A 121 3.39 4.49 -0.62
N ALA A 122 2.76 5.11 0.36
CA ALA A 122 1.41 4.78 0.83
C ALA A 122 0.66 6.08 1.15
N GLU A 123 -0.64 6.10 0.89
CA GLU A 123 -1.47 7.29 0.98
C GLU A 123 -2.72 7.05 1.82
N GLU A 124 -3.09 8.07 2.57
CA GLU A 124 -4.43 8.23 3.13
C GLU A 124 -5.08 9.46 2.48
N VAL A 125 -6.24 9.27 1.86
CA VAL A 125 -6.99 10.35 1.23
C VAL A 125 -8.33 10.52 1.92
N ARG A 126 -8.53 11.69 2.53
CA ARG A 126 -9.77 12.07 3.22
C ARG A 126 -10.48 13.14 2.42
N ASN A 127 -11.65 12.78 1.88
CA ASN A 127 -12.56 13.70 1.21
C ASN A 127 -13.71 14.06 2.16
N ARG A 128 -13.85 15.35 2.48
CA ARG A 128 -15.08 15.90 3.08
C ARG A 128 -15.83 16.69 2.02
N TRP A 129 -17.12 16.40 1.92
CA TRP A 129 -18.11 17.05 1.06
C TRP A 129 -19.10 17.85 1.90
#